data_AF-A0A5C1YDK3-F1
#
_entry.id   AF-A0A5C1YDK3-F1
#
_cell.length_a   1.000
_cell.length_b   1.000
_cell.length_c   1.000
_cell.angle_alpha   90.00
_cell.angle_beta   90.00
_cell.angle_gamma   90.00
#
_symmetry.space_group_name_H-M   'P 1'
#
loop_
_entity.id
_entity.type
_entity.pdbx_description
1 polymer ?
#
loop_
_entity_poly.entity_id
_entity_poly.type
_entity_poly.pdbx_seq_one_letter_code
_entity_poly.pdbx_strand_id
1 'polypeptide(L)'
;MPSAHPCETAFNETVRVRCFCGCRITGSVYLPHPVGIVLGQGVEVGDEVAIYQSVTLGAGRGGEYPRIERGVTLFANSVVAGGVCIGEGTVVGACVYLARDTSPNSTVRQAAPVVTETHHNGERETRRKN
;
A
#
# COMPACT_ATOMS: atom_id res chain seq x y z
N MET A 1 10.64 33.45 16.90
CA MET A 1 10.92 32.24 16.11
C MET A 1 9.83 31.23 16.43
N PRO A 2 8.94 30.84 15.51
CA PRO A 2 7.92 29.86 15.84
C PRO A 2 8.52 28.46 15.76
N SER A 3 8.50 27.78 16.91
CA SER A 3 8.91 26.40 17.11
C SER A 3 8.00 25.44 16.34
N ALA A 4 8.61 24.42 15.75
CA ALA A 4 7.93 23.44 14.93
C ALA A 4 7.16 22.38 15.74
N HIS A 5 6.00 21.96 15.17
CA HIS A 5 5.29 20.67 15.30
C HIS A 5 4.44 20.41 16.57
N PRO A 6 3.28 19.73 16.44
CA PRO A 6 3.11 18.41 15.81
C PRO A 6 2.27 18.45 14.52
N CYS A 7 2.85 17.97 13.42
CA CYS A 7 2.15 17.67 12.18
C CYS A 7 1.73 16.19 12.23
N GLU A 8 0.64 15.89 12.93
CA GLU A 8 -0.03 14.59 12.83
C GLU A 8 -1.52 14.85 12.83
N THR A 9 -2.09 15.02 11.64
CA THR A 9 -3.54 15.12 11.49
C THR A 9 -4.11 13.71 11.54
N ALA A 10 -4.42 13.23 12.75
CA ALA A 10 -5.19 12.02 12.96
C ALA A 10 -6.64 12.27 12.57
N PHE A 11 -7.12 11.61 11.50
CA PHE A 11 -8.42 11.92 10.91
C PHE A 11 -9.63 11.32 11.69
N ASN A 12 -9.44 10.46 12.71
CA ASN A 12 -10.50 10.06 13.66
C ASN A 12 -9.94 9.18 14.81
N GLU A 13 -10.38 9.34 16.06
CA GLU A 13 -9.95 8.50 17.20
C GLU A 13 -10.44 7.03 17.12
N THR A 14 -11.40 6.71 16.23
CA THR A 14 -11.85 5.32 16.00
C THR A 14 -11.24 4.70 14.73
N VAL A 15 -10.64 5.50 13.86
CA VAL A 15 -10.13 5.06 12.56
C VAL A 15 -8.72 5.63 12.36
N ARG A 16 -7.71 4.77 12.46
CA ARG A 16 -6.31 5.15 12.31
C ARG A 16 -5.95 5.34 10.83
N VAL A 17 -6.20 6.52 10.29
CA VAL A 17 -5.58 7.03 9.05
C VAL A 17 -4.45 7.98 9.45
N ARG A 18 -3.24 7.73 8.97
CA ARG A 18 -2.11 8.67 9.12
C ARG A 18 -1.87 9.40 7.81
N CYS A 19 -1.98 10.72 7.85
CA CYS A 19 -1.68 11.62 6.75
C CYS A 19 -0.64 12.64 7.21
N PHE A 20 0.51 12.70 6.55
CA PHE A 20 1.64 13.55 6.95
C PHE A 20 1.60 14.93 6.26
N CYS A 21 2.19 15.96 6.87
CA CYS A 21 2.13 17.35 6.38
C CYS A 21 2.85 17.56 5.04
N GLY A 22 2.06 17.73 3.98
CA GLY A 22 2.56 17.85 2.61
C GLY A 22 1.86 16.89 1.66
N CYS A 23 1.13 15.90 2.21
CA CYS A 23 0.23 15.08 1.42
C CYS A 23 -0.87 16.00 0.85
N ARG A 24 -1.10 15.89 -0.46
CA ARG A 24 -2.08 16.70 -1.18
C ARG A 24 -3.16 15.79 -1.73
N ILE A 25 -4.38 15.99 -1.27
CA ILE A 25 -5.57 15.36 -1.82
C ILE A 25 -6.32 16.43 -2.60
N THR A 26 -6.41 16.28 -3.93
CA THR A 26 -6.98 17.32 -4.81
C THR A 26 -8.46 17.13 -5.11
N GLY A 27 -9.06 16.02 -4.70
CA GLY A 27 -10.48 15.71 -4.94
C GLY A 27 -11.09 14.78 -3.89
N SER A 28 -12.15 14.08 -4.28
CA SER A 28 -12.88 13.13 -3.44
C SER A 28 -12.09 11.83 -3.29
N VAL A 29 -11.98 11.33 -2.06
CA VAL A 29 -11.36 10.02 -1.78
C VAL A 29 -12.37 9.13 -1.10
N TYR A 30 -12.53 7.91 -1.62
CA TYR A 30 -13.39 6.89 -1.05
C TYR A 30 -12.60 5.97 -0.13
N LEU A 31 -12.95 5.96 1.16
CA LEU A 31 -12.29 5.20 2.20
C LEU A 31 -13.26 4.18 2.83
N PRO A 32 -13.51 3.02 2.19
CA PRO A 32 -14.53 2.07 2.66
C PRO A 32 -14.20 1.50 4.04
N HIS A 33 -12.93 1.22 4.30
CA HIS A 33 -12.43 0.75 5.59
C HIS A 33 -11.12 1.50 5.89
N PRO A 34 -11.15 2.68 6.52
CA PRO A 34 -9.97 3.55 6.57
C PRO A 34 -8.92 3.12 7.61
N VAL A 35 -9.00 1.89 8.11
CA VAL A 35 -8.14 1.40 9.18
C VAL A 35 -6.76 1.07 8.62
N GLY A 36 -5.71 1.66 9.21
CA GLY A 36 -4.33 1.32 8.90
C GLY A 36 -3.77 1.99 7.64
N ILE A 37 -4.50 2.93 7.03
CA ILE A 37 -4.01 3.67 5.86
C ILE A 37 -2.87 4.60 6.26
N VAL A 38 -1.79 4.58 5.49
CA VAL A 38 -0.61 5.45 5.67
C VAL A 38 -0.36 6.24 4.39
N LEU A 39 -0.51 7.56 4.46
CA LEU A 39 -0.27 8.51 3.36
C LEU A 39 0.96 9.36 3.69
N GLY A 40 2.09 9.04 3.07
CA GLY A 40 3.37 9.72 3.25
C GLY A 40 3.35 11.23 2.96
N GLN A 41 4.36 11.94 3.49
CA GLN A 41 4.40 13.41 3.51
C GLN A 41 4.38 14.06 2.12
N GLY A 42 4.88 13.41 1.07
CA GLY A 42 4.86 13.98 -0.28
C GLY A 42 3.83 13.36 -1.21
N VAL A 43 2.90 12.56 -0.69
CA VAL A 43 1.94 11.82 -1.52
C VAL A 43 0.94 12.79 -2.14
N GLU A 44 0.75 12.67 -3.44
CA GLU A 44 -0.30 13.39 -4.17
C GLU A 44 -1.40 12.41 -4.57
N VAL A 45 -2.65 12.69 -4.19
CA VAL A 45 -3.83 11.88 -4.50
C VAL A 45 -4.81 12.71 -5.32
N GLY A 46 -5.17 12.19 -6.48
CA GLY A 46 -6.14 12.75 -7.41
C GLY A 46 -7.59 12.62 -6.93
N ASP A 47 -8.51 12.90 -7.85
CA ASP A 47 -9.95 12.84 -7.61
C ASP A 47 -10.50 11.41 -7.79
N GLU A 48 -11.64 11.12 -7.15
CA GLU A 48 -12.34 9.83 -7.23
C GLU A 48 -11.46 8.60 -6.91
N VAL A 49 -10.45 8.76 -6.05
CA VAL A 49 -9.54 7.65 -5.68
C VAL A 49 -10.16 6.82 -4.56
N ALA A 50 -10.17 5.49 -4.70
CA ALA A 50 -10.59 4.57 -3.66
C ALA A 50 -9.39 3.95 -2.94
N ILE A 51 -9.32 4.06 -1.61
CA ILE A 51 -8.22 3.53 -0.79
C ILE A 51 -8.77 2.64 0.32
N TYR A 52 -8.46 1.34 0.24
CA TYR A 52 -8.90 0.33 1.20
C TYR A 52 -7.99 0.28 2.45
N GLN A 53 -8.36 -0.55 3.41
CA GLN A 53 -7.62 -0.72 4.66
C GLN A 53 -6.15 -1.10 4.45
N SER A 54 -5.30 -0.62 5.35
CA SER A 54 -3.87 -0.95 5.41
C SER A 54 -3.06 -0.64 4.15
N VAL A 55 -3.58 0.22 3.27
CA VAL A 55 -2.80 0.72 2.13
C VAL A 55 -1.70 1.65 2.63
N THR A 56 -0.49 1.48 2.08
CA THR A 56 0.65 2.35 2.39
C THR A 56 1.13 3.03 1.13
N LEU A 57 1.13 4.37 1.13
CA LEU A 57 1.73 5.22 0.12
C LEU A 57 2.99 5.86 0.74
N GLY A 58 4.15 5.30 0.45
CA GLY A 58 5.39 5.56 1.19
C GLY A 58 6.54 6.11 0.34
N ALA A 59 7.53 6.69 1.01
CA ALA A 59 8.75 7.15 0.37
C ALA A 59 9.56 5.98 -0.21
N GLY A 60 10.17 6.19 -1.37
CA GLY A 60 11.17 5.27 -1.94
C GLY A 60 12.55 5.48 -1.32
N ARG A 61 13.55 4.81 -1.89
CA ARG A 61 14.95 4.94 -1.43
C ARG A 61 15.50 6.36 -1.57
N GLY A 62 15.03 7.13 -2.55
CA GLY A 62 15.43 8.53 -2.77
C GLY A 62 14.57 9.55 -2.02
N GLY A 63 13.62 9.11 -1.19
CA GLY A 63 12.72 10.00 -0.45
C GLY A 63 11.55 10.54 -1.26
N GLU A 64 11.40 10.11 -2.52
CA GLU A 64 10.29 10.50 -3.39
C GLU A 64 9.01 9.74 -3.03
N TYR A 65 7.87 10.40 -3.21
CA TYR A 65 6.56 9.87 -2.84
C TYR A 65 5.67 9.62 -4.06
N PRO A 66 4.71 8.68 -3.96
CA PRO A 66 3.80 8.36 -5.06
C PRO A 66 2.87 9.51 -5.46
N ARG A 67 2.55 9.55 -6.76
CA ARG A 67 1.44 10.30 -7.33
C ARG A 67 0.35 9.31 -7.74
N ILE A 68 -0.86 9.50 -7.23
CA ILE A 68 -2.02 8.68 -7.53
C ILE A 68 -2.98 9.51 -8.39
N GLU A 69 -3.19 9.12 -9.65
CA GLU A 69 -4.08 9.85 -10.55
C GLU A 69 -5.56 9.57 -10.27
N ARG A 70 -6.44 10.25 -11.03
CA ARG A 70 -7.90 10.18 -10.85
C ARG A 70 -8.42 8.75 -11.00
N GLY A 71 -9.44 8.38 -10.24
CA GLY A 71 -10.18 7.11 -10.41
C GLY A 71 -9.38 5.86 -10.05
N VAL A 72 -8.17 5.99 -9.48
CA VAL A 72 -7.37 4.85 -9.07
C VAL A 72 -8.02 4.13 -7.90
N THR A 73 -7.99 2.80 -7.93
CA THR A 73 -8.43 1.96 -6.81
C THR A 73 -7.26 1.19 -6.22
N LEU A 74 -7.00 1.40 -4.93
CA LEU A 74 -5.95 0.74 -4.15
C LEU A 74 -6.59 -0.24 -3.17
N PHE A 75 -6.51 -1.53 -3.45
CA PHE A 75 -7.06 -2.57 -2.58
C PHE A 75 -6.21 -2.84 -1.35
N ALA A 76 -6.80 -3.55 -0.40
CA ALA A 76 -6.29 -3.74 0.95
C ALA A 76 -4.84 -4.25 1.00
N ASN A 77 -4.07 -3.73 1.97
CA ASN A 77 -2.66 -4.08 2.19
C ASN A 77 -1.73 -3.82 0.98
N SER A 78 -2.16 -3.09 -0.05
CA SER A 78 -1.25 -2.70 -1.13
C SER A 78 -0.27 -1.63 -0.64
N VAL A 79 0.97 -1.74 -1.12
CA VAL A 79 2.06 -0.82 -0.79
C VAL A 79 2.55 -0.22 -2.10
N VAL A 80 2.47 1.10 -2.22
CA VAL A 80 3.04 1.86 -3.33
C VAL A 80 4.17 2.71 -2.76
N ALA A 81 5.38 2.53 -3.28
CA ALA A 81 6.58 3.17 -2.72
C ALA A 81 7.44 3.82 -3.80
N GLY A 82 7.94 5.02 -3.50
CA GLY A 82 8.81 5.79 -4.40
C GLY A 82 8.09 6.84 -5.23
N GLY A 83 8.87 7.57 -6.03
CA GLY A 83 8.39 8.61 -6.96
C GLY A 83 7.72 8.01 -8.19
N VAL A 84 6.70 7.18 -7.95
CA VAL A 84 5.96 6.47 -8.99
C VAL A 84 4.64 7.15 -9.27
N CYS A 85 4.22 7.13 -10.53
CA CYS A 85 2.90 7.59 -10.96
C CYS A 85 1.98 6.39 -11.21
N ILE A 86 0.86 6.36 -10.50
CA ILE A 86 -0.21 5.39 -10.73
C ILE A 86 -1.23 6.03 -11.66
N GLY A 87 -1.22 5.60 -12.93
CA GLY A 87 -2.04 6.15 -13.99
C GLY A 87 -3.55 6.12 -13.72
N GLU A 88 -4.27 7.04 -14.34
CA GLU A 88 -5.72 7.22 -14.18
C GLU A 88 -6.50 5.92 -14.36
N GLY A 89 -7.46 5.65 -13.47
CA GLY A 89 -8.33 4.47 -13.54
C GLY A 89 -7.62 3.14 -13.27
N THR A 90 -6.35 3.15 -12.87
CA THR A 90 -5.63 1.92 -12.53
C THR A 90 -6.20 1.25 -11.29
N VAL A 91 -6.27 -0.08 -11.32
CA VAL A 91 -6.65 -0.92 -10.18
C VAL A 91 -5.42 -1.66 -9.65
N VAL A 92 -5.03 -1.35 -8.41
CA VAL A 92 -3.96 -2.04 -7.69
C VAL A 92 -4.58 -3.08 -6.76
N GLY A 93 -4.32 -4.36 -7.03
CA GLY A 93 -4.84 -5.49 -6.26
C GLY A 93 -4.33 -5.54 -4.82
N ALA A 94 -5.02 -6.32 -4.00
CA ALA A 94 -4.66 -6.50 -2.60
C ALA A 94 -3.26 -7.10 -2.44
N CYS A 95 -2.57 -6.71 -1.37
CA CYS A 95 -1.23 -7.20 -1.01
C CYS A 95 -0.14 -6.99 -2.09
N VAL A 96 -0.38 -6.13 -3.10
CA VAL A 96 0.61 -5.79 -4.12
C VAL A 96 1.67 -4.84 -3.54
N TYR A 97 2.94 -5.09 -3.82
CA TYR A 97 4.01 -4.10 -3.69
C TYR A 97 4.32 -3.50 -5.07
N LEU A 98 4.22 -2.18 -5.21
CA LEU A 98 4.40 -1.47 -6.46
C LEU A 98 5.43 -0.34 -6.30
N ALA A 99 6.51 -0.43 -7.06
CA ALA A 99 7.59 0.53 -7.10
C ALA A 99 7.97 0.92 -8.55
N ARG A 100 6.98 0.89 -9.43
CA ARG A 100 7.09 1.32 -10.83
C ARG A 100 5.80 1.99 -11.28
N ASP A 101 5.90 2.84 -12.28
CA ASP A 101 4.77 3.51 -12.88
C ASP A 101 3.80 2.52 -13.53
N THR A 102 2.54 2.93 -13.63
CA THR A 102 1.51 2.20 -14.36
C THR A 102 0.94 3.06 -15.47
N SER A 103 0.65 2.43 -16.60
CA SER A 103 -0.17 3.04 -17.65
C SER A 103 -1.59 3.28 -17.11
N PRO A 104 -2.33 4.28 -17.61
CA PRO A 104 -3.75 4.46 -17.32
C PRO A 104 -4.59 3.20 -17.63
N ASN A 105 -5.68 3.02 -16.90
CA ASN A 105 -6.65 1.93 -17.02
C ASN A 105 -6.04 0.53 -16.93
N SER A 106 -4.90 0.39 -16.24
CA SER A 106 -4.23 -0.88 -16.04
C SER A 106 -4.71 -1.60 -14.77
N THR A 107 -4.47 -2.90 -14.68
CA THR A 107 -4.71 -3.66 -13.46
C THR A 107 -3.41 -4.33 -13.01
N VAL A 108 -2.97 -4.05 -11.78
CA VAL A 108 -1.80 -4.67 -11.16
C VAL A 108 -2.28 -5.73 -10.17
N ARG A 109 -1.75 -6.95 -10.28
CA ARG A 109 -2.13 -8.08 -9.41
C ARG A 109 -0.88 -8.80 -8.91
N GLN A 110 -1.01 -9.51 -7.79
CA GLN A 110 0.00 -10.46 -7.36
C GLN A 110 0.15 -11.60 -8.36
N ALA A 111 1.36 -12.16 -8.45
CA ALA A 111 1.56 -13.44 -9.13
C ALA A 111 0.80 -14.55 -8.39
N ALA A 112 0.42 -15.60 -9.13
CA ALA A 112 -0.19 -16.77 -8.51
C ALA A 112 0.76 -17.38 -7.46
N PRO A 113 0.25 -17.81 -6.30
CA PRO A 113 1.08 -18.44 -5.29
C PRO A 113 1.70 -19.73 -5.85
N VAL A 114 2.97 -19.94 -5.55
CA VAL A 114 3.65 -21.20 -5.84
C VAL A 114 3.41 -22.14 -4.67
N VAL A 115 2.75 -23.26 -4.92
CA VAL A 115 2.53 -24.31 -3.91
C VAL A 115 3.65 -25.34 -4.03
N THR A 116 4.36 -25.59 -2.93
CA THR A 116 5.38 -26.65 -2.86
C THR A 116 4.94 -27.69 -1.85
N GLU A 117 4.76 -28.93 -2.29
CA GLU A 117 4.45 -30.05 -1.40
C GLU A 117 5.72 -30.46 -0.64
N THR A 118 5.65 -30.50 0.69
CA THR A 118 6.75 -30.99 1.54
C THR A 118 6.44 -32.39 2.04
N HIS A 119 7.20 -33.39 1.58
CA HIS A 119 7.15 -34.73 2.15
C HIS A 119 8.06 -34.80 3.38
N HIS A 120 7.48 -35.07 4.55
CA HIS A 120 8.23 -35.36 5.76
C HIS A 120 8.74 -36.80 5.68
N ASN A 121 10.02 -37.00 5.39
CA ASN A 121 10.61 -38.33 5.34
C ASN A 121 10.85 -38.79 6.79
N GLY A 122 9.90 -39.54 7.35
CA GLY A 122 10.01 -40.07 8.71
C GLY A 122 11.24 -40.98 8.83
N GLU A 123 12.15 -40.61 9.72
CA GLU A 123 13.29 -41.43 10.13
C GLU A 123 12.77 -42.75 10.72
N ARG A 124 12.91 -43.85 9.99
CA ARG A 124 12.84 -45.19 10.58
C ARG A 124 14.18 -45.45 11.25
N GLU A 125 14.30 -45.07 12.51
CA GLU A 125 15.36 -45.57 13.37
C GLU A 125 15.31 -47.10 13.37
N THR A 126 16.36 -47.70 12.83
CA THR A 126 16.60 -49.13 12.86
C THR A 126 16.78 -49.57 14.31
N ARG A 127 15.72 -50.10 14.94
CA ARG A 127 15.86 -50.88 16.18
C ARG A 127 16.54 -52.20 15.84
N ARG A 128 17.88 -52.16 15.88
CA ARG A 128 18.81 -53.29 15.90
C ARG A 128 18.35 -54.35 16.91
N LYS A 129 18.39 -55.59 16.46
CA LYS A 129 18.56 -56.87 17.18
C LYS A 129 18.66 -56.78 18.71
N ASN A 130 17.77 -57.49 19.39
CA ASN A 130 18.11 -58.56 20.33
C ASN A 130 16.93 -59.52 20.47
#